data_AF-A0A969VSX8-F1
#
_entry.id   AF-A0A969VSX8-F1
#
_cell.length_a   1.000
_cell.length_b   1.000
_cell.length_c   1.000
_cell.angle_alpha   90.00
_cell.angle_beta   90.00
_cell.angle_gamma   90.00
#
_symmetry.space_group_name_H-M   'P 1'
#
loop_
_entity.id
_entity.type
_entity.pdbx_description
1 polymer ?
#
loop_
_entity_poly.entity_id
_entity_poly.type
_entity_poly.pdbx_seq_one_letter_code
_entity_poly.pdbx_strand_id
1 'polypeptide(L)'
;MPNSQKICIIGSGLTASTIAYLLSKFRLQIDIVEQDLNKKKIKPTKLALSKHSLDQLCFYGLKDIKKKSNIVKNIYLHDSYSSISLKKDLEFSAPNTKEALAYIIDGRILFSDISKKLQSLKNINIIKKEISSINDNKFFKEIIFKDLKKKNYNLIIFASAHNLFLLSKFKLRKVVEKCYNEDAYIFNLHHKKIINNSARQFFLKDG
;
A
#
# COMPACT_ATOMS: atom_id res chain seq x y z
N MET A 1 5.71 -9.86 -31.33
CA MET A 1 4.64 -10.16 -30.35
C MET A 1 3.51 -9.16 -30.57
N PRO A 2 2.25 -9.59 -30.73
CA PRO A 2 1.15 -8.66 -30.94
C PRO A 2 1.03 -7.74 -29.72
N ASN A 3 0.94 -6.43 -29.96
CA ASN A 3 0.86 -5.28 -29.05
C ASN A 3 0.48 -5.61 -27.59
N SER A 4 1.44 -6.07 -26.78
CA SER A 4 1.27 -6.08 -25.33
C SER A 4 1.25 -4.63 -24.87
N GLN A 5 0.11 -4.19 -24.34
CA GLN A 5 0.04 -2.88 -23.69
C GLN A 5 1.09 -2.79 -22.58
N LYS A 6 1.70 -1.62 -22.46
CA LYS A 6 2.78 -1.36 -21.53
C LYS A 6 2.38 -0.33 -20.50
N ILE A 7 2.51 -0.67 -19.23
CA ILE A 7 2.15 0.16 -18.10
C ILE A 7 3.41 0.57 -17.34
N CYS A 8 3.50 1.84 -16.98
CA CYS A 8 4.49 2.33 -16.04
C CYS A 8 3.85 2.52 -14.66
N ILE A 9 4.48 2.01 -13.61
CA ILE A 9 4.10 2.28 -12.23
C ILE A 9 5.23 3.08 -11.58
N ILE A 10 4.97 4.33 -11.21
CA ILE A 10 5.94 5.23 -10.59
C ILE A 10 5.84 5.09 -9.06
N GLY A 11 6.86 4.47 -8.47
CA GLY A 11 6.95 4.11 -7.06
C GLY A 11 7.40 2.66 -6.86
N SER A 12 8.05 2.36 -5.73
CA SER A 12 8.58 1.01 -5.41
C SER A 12 8.13 0.49 -4.03
N GLY A 13 7.12 1.14 -3.43
CA GLY A 13 6.55 0.73 -2.14
C GLY A 13 5.50 -0.37 -2.27
N LEU A 14 4.90 -0.75 -1.14
CA LEU A 14 3.91 -1.84 -1.07
C LEU A 14 2.74 -1.66 -2.04
N THR A 15 2.19 -0.45 -2.17
CA THR A 15 1.11 -0.16 -3.10
C THR A 15 1.53 -0.42 -4.55
N ALA A 16 2.69 0.11 -4.97
CA ALA A 16 3.22 -0.09 -6.31
C ALA A 16 3.47 -1.58 -6.61
N SER A 17 4.09 -2.29 -5.67
CA SER A 17 4.35 -3.73 -5.80
C SER A 17 3.07 -4.55 -5.89
N THR A 18 2.04 -4.18 -5.11
CA THR A 18 0.73 -4.85 -5.14
C THR A 18 0.05 -4.63 -6.48
N ILE A 19 -0.02 -3.38 -6.97
CA ILE A 19 -0.60 -3.06 -8.29
C ILE A 19 0.14 -3.82 -9.40
N ALA A 20 1.48 -3.80 -9.39
CA ALA A 20 2.29 -4.50 -10.39
C ALA A 20 2.00 -6.02 -10.38
N TYR A 21 1.90 -6.61 -9.20
CA TYR A 21 1.63 -8.04 -9.06
C TYR A 21 0.23 -8.40 -9.59
N LEU A 22 -0.79 -7.61 -9.25
CA LEU A 22 -2.15 -7.86 -9.74
C LEU A 22 -2.25 -7.68 -11.26
N LEU A 23 -1.67 -6.61 -11.80
CA LEU A 23 -1.66 -6.34 -13.25
C LEU A 23 -0.84 -7.37 -14.03
N SER A 24 0.20 -7.96 -13.43
CA SER A 24 1.02 -8.97 -14.10
C SER A 24 0.28 -10.27 -14.45
N LYS A 25 -0.89 -10.49 -13.84
CA LYS A 25 -1.77 -11.63 -14.14
C LYS A 25 -2.48 -11.50 -15.48
N PHE A 26 -2.45 -10.30 -16.06
CA PHE A 26 -2.98 -10.00 -17.38
C PHE A 26 -1.85 -9.99 -18.42
N ARG A 27 -2.20 -10.00 -19.70
CA ARG A 27 -1.23 -9.93 -20.82
C ARG A 27 -0.69 -8.50 -21.01
N LEU A 28 0.02 -8.00 -20.00
CA LEU A 28 0.56 -6.65 -19.91
C LEU A 28 2.07 -6.69 -19.64
N GLN A 29 2.80 -5.74 -20.19
CA GLN A 29 4.18 -5.44 -19.80
C GLN A 29 4.19 -4.32 -18.76
N ILE A 30 4.97 -4.48 -17.69
CA ILE A 30 4.95 -3.56 -16.56
C ILE A 30 6.38 -3.10 -16.27
N ASP A 31 6.62 -1.80 -16.33
CA ASP A 31 7.84 -1.18 -15.80
C ASP A 31 7.49 -0.54 -14.43
N ILE A 32 8.19 -0.95 -13.37
CA ILE A 32 8.16 -0.29 -12.07
C ILE A 32 9.32 0.72 -12.04
N VAL A 33 9.00 2.00 -11.94
CA VAL A 33 9.98 3.09 -11.92
C VAL A 33 10.18 3.55 -10.48
N GLU A 34 11.36 3.26 -9.94
CA GLU A 34 11.81 3.74 -8.64
C GLU A 34 12.47 5.11 -8.79
N GLN A 35 11.81 6.13 -8.24
CA GLN A 35 12.36 7.47 -8.07
C GLN A 35 13.11 7.52 -6.73
N ASP A 36 14.30 8.10 -6.72
CA ASP A 36 15.05 8.48 -5.52
C ASP A 36 15.54 7.29 -4.65
N LEU A 37 16.72 6.75 -5.02
CA LEU A 37 17.35 5.61 -4.33
C LEU A 37 17.81 5.94 -2.90
N ASN A 38 18.00 7.24 -2.60
CA ASN A 38 18.63 7.70 -1.36
C ASN A 38 17.63 7.98 -0.24
N LYS A 39 16.33 8.09 -0.54
CA LYS A 39 15.31 8.31 0.48
C LYS A 39 15.07 7.05 1.32
N LYS A 40 15.09 7.20 2.65
CA LYS A 40 14.69 6.14 3.57
C LYS A 40 13.25 5.72 3.25
N LYS A 41 13.08 4.46 2.83
CA LYS A 41 11.75 3.88 2.68
C LYS A 41 11.08 3.81 4.05
N ILE A 42 9.88 4.38 4.15
CA ILE A 42 9.01 4.17 5.29
C ILE A 42 8.75 2.65 5.36
N LYS A 43 9.10 2.03 6.48
CA LYS A 43 8.87 0.60 6.71
C LYS A 43 7.53 0.46 7.44
N PRO A 44 6.43 0.11 6.76
CA PRO A 44 5.16 -0.11 7.45
C PRO A 44 5.36 -1.25 8.46
N THR A 45 5.05 -0.98 9.73
CA THR A 45 5.20 -1.96 10.81
C THR A 45 4.07 -2.96 10.76
N LYS A 46 2.82 -2.50 10.84
CA LYS A 46 1.60 -3.32 10.80
C LYS A 46 0.54 -2.66 9.91
N LEU A 47 -0.25 -3.48 9.23
CA LEU A 47 -1.36 -3.06 8.38
C LEU A 47 -2.62 -3.79 8.81
N ALA A 48 -3.73 -3.05 8.94
CA ALA A 48 -5.05 -3.64 9.10
C ALA A 48 -5.68 -3.83 7.72
N LEU A 49 -5.97 -5.09 7.35
CA LEU A 49 -6.65 -5.45 6.12
C LEU A 49 -8.11 -5.79 6.44
N SER A 50 -9.02 -5.25 5.65
CA SER A 50 -10.40 -5.74 5.63
C SER A 50 -10.44 -7.19 5.12
N LYS A 51 -11.54 -7.91 5.41
CA LYS A 51 -11.80 -9.23 4.84
C LYS A 51 -11.71 -9.22 3.31
N HIS A 52 -12.34 -8.24 2.67
CA HIS A 52 -12.32 -8.12 1.22
C HIS A 52 -10.91 -7.91 0.66
N SER A 53 -10.10 -7.04 1.28
CA SER A 53 -8.71 -6.81 0.85
C SER A 53 -7.87 -8.09 0.97
N LEU A 54 -8.03 -8.84 2.06
CA LEU A 54 -7.35 -10.12 2.24
C LEU A 54 -7.78 -11.14 1.19
N ASP A 55 -9.08 -11.28 0.97
CA ASP A 55 -9.65 -12.25 0.03
C ASP A 55 -9.16 -11.99 -1.40
N GLN A 56 -9.07 -10.72 -1.82
CA GLN A 56 -8.49 -10.35 -3.12
C GLN A 56 -7.02 -10.77 -3.21
N LEU A 57 -6.19 -10.47 -2.20
CA LEU A 57 -4.78 -10.87 -2.21
C LEU A 57 -4.63 -12.40 -2.28
N CYS A 58 -5.45 -13.14 -1.54
CA CYS A 58 -5.45 -14.60 -1.57
C CYS A 58 -5.90 -15.14 -2.93
N PHE A 59 -6.96 -14.58 -3.52
CA PHE A 59 -7.47 -14.95 -4.84
C PHE A 59 -6.40 -14.84 -5.93
N TYR A 60 -5.57 -13.79 -5.88
CA TYR A 60 -4.50 -13.56 -6.85
C TYR A 60 -3.19 -14.31 -6.56
N GLY A 61 -3.17 -15.20 -5.56
CA GLY A 61 -2.08 -16.16 -5.35
C GLY A 61 -1.21 -15.93 -4.11
N LEU A 62 -1.62 -15.05 -3.21
CA LEU A 62 -0.93 -14.83 -1.92
C LEU A 62 -1.65 -15.58 -0.77
N LYS A 63 -1.80 -16.90 -0.93
CA LYS A 63 -2.64 -17.75 -0.07
C LYS A 63 -2.20 -17.79 1.40
N ASP A 64 -0.90 -17.61 1.68
CA ASP A 64 -0.36 -17.72 3.04
C ASP A 64 -0.54 -16.45 3.88
N ILE A 65 -0.98 -15.33 3.29
CA ILE A 65 -1.18 -14.05 4.01
C ILE A 65 -2.14 -14.24 5.18
N LYS A 66 -3.22 -15.01 5.00
CA LYS A 66 -4.20 -15.27 6.06
C LYS A 66 -3.58 -15.93 7.28
N LYS A 67 -2.64 -16.87 7.09
CA LYS A 67 -1.91 -17.56 8.17
C LYS A 67 -0.89 -16.66 8.86
N LYS A 68 -0.36 -15.68 8.13
CA LYS A 68 0.63 -14.69 8.62
C LYS A 68 -0.03 -13.47 9.29
N SER A 69 -1.35 -13.46 9.38
CA SER A 69 -2.12 -12.34 9.93
C SER A 69 -2.73 -12.70 11.29
N ASN A 70 -2.75 -11.73 12.19
CA ASN A 70 -3.53 -11.83 13.42
C ASN A 70 -4.99 -11.43 13.14
N ILE A 71 -5.92 -12.21 13.67
CA ILE A 71 -7.35 -12.00 13.43
C ILE A 71 -7.93 -11.03 14.46
N VAL A 72 -8.69 -10.05 13.98
CA VAL A 72 -9.50 -9.16 14.81
C VAL A 72 -10.96 -9.58 14.68
N LYS A 73 -11.56 -10.00 15.79
CA LYS A 73 -12.98 -10.38 15.87
C LYS A 73 -13.83 -9.30 16.52
N ASN A 74 -13.24 -8.50 17.41
CA ASN A 74 -13.93 -7.42 18.11
C ASN A 74 -13.17 -6.10 17.94
N ILE A 75 -13.89 -4.98 17.83
CA ILE A 75 -13.34 -3.63 17.84
C ILE A 75 -14.05 -2.88 18.95
N TYR A 76 -13.29 -2.29 19.87
CA TYR A 76 -13.80 -1.47 20.96
C TYR A 76 -13.37 -0.03 20.76
N LEU A 77 -14.33 0.89 20.86
CA LEU A 77 -14.07 2.32 20.89
C LEU A 77 -14.36 2.85 22.30
N HIS A 78 -13.44 3.67 22.77
CA HIS A 78 -13.50 4.33 24.06
C HIS A 78 -13.38 5.84 23.84
N ASP A 79 -14.33 6.60 24.34
CA ASP A 79 -14.28 8.05 24.42
C ASP A 79 -13.75 8.43 25.81
N SER A 80 -12.52 8.96 25.84
CA SER A 80 -11.76 9.15 27.09
C SER A 80 -12.19 10.39 27.88
N TYR A 81 -13.32 11.02 27.53
CA TYR A 81 -13.74 12.31 28.08
C TYR A 81 -13.99 12.31 29.60
N SER A 82 -14.17 11.15 30.23
CA SER A 82 -14.39 11.06 31.68
C SER A 82 -13.67 9.85 32.29
N SER A 83 -12.44 10.05 32.76
CA SER A 83 -11.56 9.03 33.37
C SER A 83 -11.25 7.83 32.45
N ILE A 84 -10.14 7.12 32.67
CA ILE A 84 -9.87 5.85 31.98
C ILE A 84 -10.85 4.81 32.53
N SER A 85 -12.11 4.93 32.14
CA SER A 85 -13.15 3.96 32.40
C SER A 85 -13.04 2.94 31.27
N LEU A 86 -12.89 1.66 31.62
CA LEU A 86 -12.95 0.55 30.65
C LEU A 86 -14.35 0.34 30.08
N LYS A 87 -15.29 1.27 30.32
CA LYS A 87 -16.60 1.27 29.69
C LYS A 87 -16.38 1.33 28.18
N LYS A 88 -16.99 0.38 27.49
CA LYS A 88 -16.96 0.29 26.03
C LYS A 88 -18.07 1.19 25.54
N ASP A 89 -17.72 2.31 24.91
CA ASP A 89 -18.73 3.25 24.39
C ASP A 89 -19.36 2.69 23.12
N LEU A 90 -18.54 2.03 22.27
CA LEU A 90 -19.00 1.25 21.13
C LEU A 90 -18.25 -0.08 21.01
N GLU A 91 -18.99 -1.13 20.64
CA GLU A 91 -18.47 -2.47 20.40
C GLU A 91 -18.96 -2.99 19.06
N PHE A 92 -18.03 -3.42 18.21
CA PHE A 92 -18.31 -4.18 16.99
C PHE A 92 -17.75 -5.58 17.15
N SER A 93 -18.56 -6.59 16.86
CA SER A 93 -18.18 -7.98 16.96
C SER A 93 -18.51 -8.71 15.66
N ALA A 94 -17.66 -9.64 15.26
CA ALA A 94 -17.90 -10.46 14.08
C ALA A 94 -19.22 -11.23 14.24
N PRO A 95 -20.05 -11.36 13.18
CA PRO A 95 -21.39 -11.96 13.28
C PRO A 95 -21.37 -13.42 13.76
N ASN A 96 -20.26 -14.13 13.52
CA ASN A 96 -20.08 -15.51 13.95
C ASN A 96 -18.60 -15.82 14.24
N THR A 97 -18.35 -16.99 14.83
CA THR A 97 -17.01 -17.41 15.27
C THR A 97 -16.01 -17.66 14.14
N LYS A 98 -16.48 -17.82 12.90
CA LYS A 98 -15.65 -18.08 11.71
C LYS A 98 -15.22 -16.79 10.99
N GLU A 99 -15.88 -15.68 11.27
CA GLU A 99 -15.63 -14.40 10.64
C GLU A 99 -14.64 -13.51 11.41
N ALA A 100 -14.07 -12.55 10.68
CA ALA A 100 -13.10 -11.58 11.18
C ALA A 100 -13.52 -10.20 10.68
N LEU A 101 -13.41 -9.21 11.55
CA LEU A 101 -13.60 -7.80 11.20
C LEU A 101 -12.38 -7.25 10.46
N ALA A 102 -11.18 -7.68 10.86
CA ALA A 102 -9.94 -7.28 10.21
C ALA A 102 -8.82 -8.32 10.41
N TYR A 103 -7.76 -8.16 9.63
CA TYR A 103 -6.54 -8.96 9.67
C TYR A 103 -5.34 -8.05 9.82
N ILE A 104 -4.59 -8.19 10.91
CA ILE A 104 -3.37 -7.41 11.15
C ILE A 104 -2.17 -8.18 10.63
N ILE A 105 -1.46 -7.63 9.65
CA ILE A 105 -0.26 -8.22 9.06
C ILE A 105 0.96 -7.31 9.22
N ASP A 106 2.15 -7.89 9.34
CA ASP A 106 3.39 -7.13 9.24
C ASP A 106 3.61 -6.66 7.80
N GLY A 107 3.69 -5.34 7.61
CA GLY A 107 3.83 -4.75 6.27
C GLY A 107 5.10 -5.21 5.56
N ARG A 108 6.18 -5.54 6.30
CA ARG A 108 7.43 -6.05 5.73
C ARG A 108 7.29 -7.47 5.23
N ILE A 109 6.54 -8.30 5.95
CA ILE A 109 6.24 -9.69 5.53
C ILE A 109 5.44 -9.64 4.23
N LEU A 110 4.37 -8.84 4.19
CA LEU A 110 3.55 -8.69 3.00
C LEU A 110 4.37 -8.16 1.81
N PHE A 111 5.18 -7.12 2.02
CA PHE A 111 6.05 -6.57 0.98
C PHE A 111 7.07 -7.58 0.47
N SER A 112 7.68 -8.37 1.35
CA SER A 112 8.65 -9.40 1.00
C SER A 112 8.02 -10.51 0.16
N ASP A 113 6.84 -10.99 0.56
CA ASP A 113 6.10 -12.02 -0.19
C ASP A 113 5.76 -11.55 -1.61
N ILE A 114 5.24 -10.33 -1.74
CA ILE A 114 4.92 -9.74 -3.06
C ILE A 114 6.19 -9.53 -3.87
N SER A 115 7.25 -9.00 -3.27
CA SER A 115 8.53 -8.74 -3.96
C SER A 115 9.15 -10.01 -4.53
N LYS A 116 9.12 -11.12 -3.76
CA LYS A 116 9.57 -12.43 -4.26
C LYS A 116 8.76 -12.90 -5.46
N LYS A 117 7.43 -12.71 -5.45
CA LYS A 117 6.59 -13.05 -6.60
C LYS A 117 6.92 -12.18 -7.82
N LEU A 118 7.11 -10.87 -7.65
CA LEU A 118 7.48 -9.95 -8.72
C LEU A 118 8.79 -10.36 -9.42
N GLN A 119 9.81 -10.79 -8.66
CA GLN A 119 11.10 -11.21 -9.23
C GLN A 119 10.99 -12.42 -10.17
N SER A 120 9.99 -13.29 -9.96
CA SER A 120 9.77 -14.47 -10.81
C SER A 120 9.02 -14.16 -12.12
N LEU A 121 8.47 -12.95 -12.28
CA LEU A 121 7.57 -12.60 -13.37
C LEU A 121 8.33 -11.93 -14.53
N LYS A 122 8.35 -12.59 -15.69
CA LYS A 122 9.07 -12.12 -16.89
C LYS A 122 8.50 -10.85 -17.53
N ASN A 123 7.24 -10.52 -17.25
CA ASN A 123 6.57 -9.34 -17.79
C ASN A 123 6.71 -8.10 -16.91
N ILE A 124 7.49 -8.18 -15.82
CA ILE A 124 7.81 -7.06 -14.95
C ILE A 124 9.28 -6.71 -15.10
N ASN A 125 9.57 -5.42 -15.20
CA ASN A 125 10.92 -4.87 -15.19
C ASN A 125 11.01 -3.73 -14.19
N ILE A 126 12.14 -3.64 -13.49
CA ILE A 126 12.38 -2.62 -12.46
C ILE A 126 13.40 -1.61 -12.99
N ILE A 127 13.02 -0.34 -13.03
CA ILE A 127 13.85 0.77 -13.52
C ILE A 127 14.19 1.69 -12.35
N LYS A 128 15.48 1.82 -12.07
CA LYS A 128 16.01 2.70 -11.02
C LYS A 128 16.57 3.97 -11.64
N LYS A 129 15.71 4.90 -12.03
CA LYS A 129 16.09 6.14 -12.72
C LYS A 129 15.16 7.27 -12.38
N GLU A 130 15.71 8.46 -12.23
CA GLU A 130 14.92 9.67 -12.04
C GLU A 130 14.28 10.15 -13.35
N ILE A 131 13.04 10.62 -13.24
CA ILE A 131 12.26 11.15 -14.36
C ILE A 131 12.59 12.64 -14.55
N SER A 132 12.93 13.01 -15.78
CA SER A 132 13.14 14.41 -16.16
C SER A 132 11.82 15.06 -16.60
N SER A 133 11.01 14.38 -17.40
CA SER A 133 9.69 14.85 -17.84
C SER A 133 8.74 13.70 -18.20
N ILE A 134 7.44 14.03 -18.23
CA ILE A 134 6.38 13.15 -18.73
C ILE A 134 5.58 13.94 -19.75
N ASN A 135 5.53 13.45 -20.99
CA ASN A 135 4.81 14.07 -22.08
C ASN A 135 3.60 13.21 -22.45
N ASP A 136 2.49 13.89 -22.75
CA ASP A 136 1.28 13.23 -23.23
C ASP A 136 1.20 13.33 -24.74
N ASN A 137 1.44 12.21 -25.42
CA ASN A 137 1.16 12.08 -26.84
C ASN A 137 -0.19 11.39 -26.97
N LYS A 138 -1.06 11.82 -27.88
CA LYS A 138 -2.46 11.34 -28.03
C LYS A 138 -2.64 9.81 -27.92
N PHE A 139 -1.63 9.03 -28.32
CA PHE A 139 -1.64 7.56 -28.31
C PHE A 139 -0.86 6.90 -27.16
N PHE A 140 0.07 7.62 -26.51
CA PHE A 140 0.93 7.07 -25.45
C PHE A 140 1.48 8.19 -24.55
N LYS A 141 1.78 7.84 -23.30
CA LYS A 141 2.55 8.69 -22.40
C LYS A 141 4.04 8.39 -22.57
N GLU A 142 4.83 9.42 -22.87
CA GLU A 142 6.28 9.32 -22.94
C GLU A 142 6.89 9.73 -21.61
N ILE A 143 7.79 8.90 -21.08
CA ILE A 143 8.65 9.25 -19.94
C ILE A 143 10.06 9.48 -20.47
N ILE A 144 10.62 10.64 -20.15
CA ILE A 144 12.03 10.95 -20.37
C ILE A 144 12.74 10.83 -19.01
N PHE A 145 13.82 10.05 -18.97
CA PHE A 145 14.66 9.90 -17.79
C PHE A 145 15.78 10.95 -17.79
N LYS A 146 16.43 11.17 -16.64
CA LYS A 146 17.57 12.09 -16.54
C LYS A 146 18.77 11.69 -17.42
N ASP A 147 18.92 10.41 -17.74
CA ASP A 147 19.93 9.91 -18.69
C ASP A 147 19.50 10.04 -20.16
N LEU A 148 18.48 10.86 -20.43
CA LEU A 148 17.90 11.15 -21.75
C LEU A 148 17.25 9.96 -22.45
N LYS A 149 17.23 8.77 -21.84
CA LYS A 149 16.50 7.63 -22.39
C LYS A 149 15.00 7.89 -22.32
N LYS A 150 14.29 7.46 -23.36
CA LYS A 150 12.84 7.63 -23.49
C LYS A 150 12.13 6.28 -23.45
N LYS A 151 10.93 6.25 -22.88
CA LYS A 151 10.06 5.08 -22.91
C LYS A 151 8.59 5.49 -23.07
N ASN A 152 7.86 4.74 -23.88
CA ASN A 152 6.45 4.97 -24.18
C ASN A 152 5.57 3.97 -23.44
N TYR A 153 4.45 4.46 -22.92
CA TYR A 153 3.51 3.69 -22.09
C TYR A 153 2.08 4.00 -22.49
N ASN A 154 1.21 2.99 -22.41
CA ASN A 154 -0.23 3.18 -22.59
C ASN A 154 -0.87 3.80 -21.34
N LEU A 155 -0.30 3.54 -20.17
CA LEU A 155 -0.78 4.06 -18.89
C LEU A 155 0.40 4.31 -17.93
N ILE A 156 0.33 5.43 -17.21
CA ILE A 156 1.23 5.73 -16.09
C ILE A 156 0.39 5.76 -14.81
N ILE A 157 0.81 4.99 -13.82
CA ILE A 157 0.19 4.91 -12.50
C ILE A 157 1.15 5.51 -11.46
N PHE A 158 0.72 6.52 -10.73
CA PHE A 158 1.47 7.05 -9.59
C PHE A 158 1.06 6.30 -8.32
N ALA A 159 2.01 5.58 -7.71
CA ALA A 159 1.74 4.69 -6.58
C ALA A 159 2.63 4.98 -5.37
N SER A 160 3.08 6.22 -5.22
CA SER A 160 3.89 6.68 -4.08
C SER A 160 3.59 8.14 -3.74
N ALA A 161 3.35 8.43 -2.46
CA ALA A 161 3.16 9.79 -1.96
C ALA A 161 4.39 10.67 -2.24
N HIS A 162 5.61 10.10 -2.11
CA HIS A 162 6.85 10.81 -2.41
C HIS A 162 7.00 11.23 -3.88
N ASN A 163 6.17 10.71 -4.78
CA ASN A 163 6.18 11.05 -6.20
C ASN A 163 5.03 11.99 -6.59
N LEU A 164 4.19 12.43 -5.63
CA LEU A 164 3.10 13.36 -5.90
C LEU A 164 3.61 14.71 -6.39
N PHE A 165 4.81 15.14 -5.97
CA PHE A 165 5.45 16.36 -6.50
C PHE A 165 5.65 16.30 -8.02
N LEU A 166 5.73 15.10 -8.63
CA LEU A 166 5.83 14.97 -10.08
C LEU A 166 4.53 15.39 -10.77
N LEU A 167 3.37 15.21 -10.12
CA LEU A 167 2.08 15.62 -10.66
C LEU A 167 2.00 17.15 -10.78
N SER A 168 2.47 17.88 -9.77
CA SER A 168 2.54 19.34 -9.81
C SER A 168 3.66 19.82 -10.75
N LYS A 169 4.86 19.24 -10.64
CA LYS A 169 6.03 19.57 -11.47
C LYS A 169 5.74 19.45 -12.97
N PHE A 170 5.02 18.41 -13.38
CA PHE A 170 4.68 18.15 -14.78
C PHE A 170 3.28 18.63 -15.16
N LYS A 171 2.63 19.44 -14.30
CA LYS A 171 1.29 20.02 -14.54
C LYS A 171 0.22 18.98 -14.92
N LEU A 172 0.35 17.75 -14.39
CA LEU A 172 -0.57 16.65 -14.67
C LEU A 172 -1.86 16.74 -13.85
N ARG A 173 -1.76 17.23 -12.61
CA ARG A 173 -2.91 17.44 -11.71
C ARG A 173 -2.54 18.40 -10.59
N LYS A 174 -3.52 19.19 -10.12
CA LYS A 174 -3.41 19.93 -8.87
C LYS A 174 -3.40 18.95 -7.69
N VAL A 175 -2.33 18.99 -6.89
CA VAL A 175 -2.23 18.25 -5.62
C VAL A 175 -2.61 19.22 -4.51
N VAL A 176 -3.54 18.82 -3.65
CA VAL A 176 -3.89 19.58 -2.44
C VAL A 176 -3.32 18.82 -1.26
N GLU A 177 -2.41 19.45 -0.55
CA GLU A 177 -1.83 18.92 0.69
C GLU A 177 -2.54 19.57 1.88
N LYS A 178 -3.04 18.73 2.79
CA LYS A 178 -3.61 19.16 4.07
C LYS A 178 -2.71 18.64 5.17
N CYS A 179 -2.11 19.56 5.93
CA CYS A 179 -1.44 19.21 7.17
C CYS A 179 -2.51 18.98 8.25
N TYR A 180 -2.53 17.80 8.85
CA TYR A 180 -3.43 17.49 9.97
C TYR A 180 -2.92 18.05 11.30
N ASN A 181 -1.69 18.57 11.34
CA ASN A 181 -1.03 19.09 12.54
C ASN A 181 -0.99 18.07 13.71
N GLU A 182 -0.92 16.79 13.36
CA GLU A 182 -0.86 15.67 14.30
C GLU A 182 0.25 14.70 13.89
N ASP A 183 0.93 14.13 14.88
CA ASP A 183 1.96 13.12 14.70
C ASP A 183 1.46 11.75 15.16
N ALA A 184 1.68 10.74 14.32
CA ALA A 184 1.37 9.35 14.65
C ALA A 184 2.62 8.60 15.15
N TYR A 185 2.68 8.33 16.45
CA TYR A 185 3.73 7.50 17.03
C TYR A 185 3.37 6.01 16.92
N ILE A 186 4.25 5.22 16.31
CA ILE A 186 4.02 3.79 16.04
C ILE A 186 5.15 2.97 16.63
N PHE A 187 4.82 2.05 17.54
CA PHE A 187 5.77 1.13 18.16
C PHE A 187 5.11 -0.22 18.48
N ASN A 188 5.93 -1.26 18.65
CA ASN A 188 5.44 -2.56 19.11
C ASN A 188 5.59 -2.60 20.64
N LEU A 189 4.48 -2.79 21.35
CA LEU A 189 4.48 -3.02 22.79
C LEU A 189 4.56 -4.52 23.08
N HIS A 190 5.58 -4.90 23.83
CA HIS A 190 5.69 -6.26 24.36
C HIS A 190 4.99 -6.31 25.72
N HIS A 191 3.98 -7.16 25.84
CA HIS A 191 3.20 -7.34 27.05
C HIS A 191 3.01 -8.85 27.33
N LYS A 192 2.55 -9.19 28.54
CA LYS A 192 2.18 -10.57 28.88
C LYS A 192 1.12 -11.06 27.88
N LYS A 193 1.31 -12.26 27.34
CA LYS A 193 0.41 -12.84 26.33
C LYS A 193 -1.02 -12.86 26.85
N ILE A 194 -1.93 -12.24 26.10
CA ILE A 194 -3.37 -12.31 26.29
C ILE A 194 -3.99 -12.81 24.99
N ILE A 195 -5.04 -13.64 25.10
CA ILE A 195 -5.81 -14.07 23.94
C ILE A 195 -6.92 -13.04 23.75
N ASN A 196 -6.61 -11.93 23.09
CA ASN A 196 -7.61 -10.94 22.69
C ASN A 196 -7.54 -10.71 21.18
N ASN A 197 -8.45 -11.35 20.44
CA ASN A 197 -8.63 -11.07 19.01
C ASN A 197 -9.36 -9.73 18.84
N SER A 198 -8.81 -8.66 19.40
CA SER A 198 -9.50 -7.38 19.56
C SER A 198 -8.61 -6.20 19.25
N ALA A 199 -9.15 -5.25 18.50
CA ALA A 199 -8.57 -3.92 18.34
C ALA A 199 -9.26 -2.95 19.31
N ARG A 200 -8.51 -1.97 19.80
CA ARG A 200 -9.01 -0.93 20.70
C ARG A 200 -8.54 0.42 20.20
N GLN A 201 -9.43 1.40 20.25
CA GLN A 201 -9.11 2.80 19.98
C GLN A 201 -9.67 3.65 21.12
N PHE A 202 -8.81 4.52 21.63
CA PHE A 202 -9.15 5.50 22.67
C PHE A 202 -9.08 6.87 22.01
N PHE A 203 -10.22 7.53 21.90
CA PHE A 203 -10.31 8.91 21.41
C PHE A 203 -9.98 9.85 22.57
N LEU A 204 -9.13 10.84 22.31
CA LEU A 204 -8.72 11.86 23.27
C LEU A 204 -9.46 13.16 22.98
N LYS A 205 -9.26 14.17 23.84
CA LYS A 205 -9.95 15.47 23.73
C LYS A 205 -9.80 16.13 22.36
N ASP A 206 -8.64 15.94 21.73
CA ASP A 206 -8.25 16.58 20.48
C ASP A 206 -8.52 15.68 19.25
N GLY A 207 -9.04 14.46 19.46
CA GLY A 207 -9.19 13.44 18.43
C GLY A 207 -9.60 12.10 19.00
#